data_AF-A0A973EP93-F1
#
_entry.id   AF-A0A973EP93-F1
#
_cell.length_a   1.000
_cell.length_b   1.000
_cell.length_c   1.000
_cell.angle_alpha   90.00
_cell.angle_beta   90.00
_cell.angle_gamma   90.00
#
_symmetry.space_group_name_H-M   'P 1'
#
loop_
_entity.id
_entity.type
_entity.pdbx_description
1 polymer ?
#
loop_
_entity_poly.entity_id
_entity_poly.type
_entity_poly.pdbx_seq_one_letter_code
_entity_poly.pdbx_strand_id
1 'polypeptide(L)'
;MDAAFEVQAVMSLVDMITGPLRHIRSDLNRTGAAATSLATRMGNLASSMMPVAAAASGVLLGMGKAVNVAMDFEHGLSRLAAVSDATQSEMIKLKQSALDLGAATAFSAAQTLRAQEDLAKAGFAVSEIIGAMPGVLSLAAAGDLELVQATEIASDTIKTFGLSASDMGMVADVLSKTANAASTDVTQMGQTLKNAGTTAAAAHVSLVELSAMAGKMSDMGIKGAEAGTQLKTMMLRLQGPTGDAAKTLAKMGVAVKDASGNMLPIFDILRKLETSLAGVGTASRAEKLKKIFGDDAINAVNALLNTGIDKVRTFAGEIQNSTGSAAQTAARMLDDLKGALLSLSGSWGTLQIVMGSVFLGELKDAAQSATRLINVLTSLSKNP
;
A
#
# COMPACT_ATOMS: atom_id res chain seq x y z
N MET A 1 64.43 -41.33 -12.81
CA MET A 1 63.27 -40.50 -13.19
C MET A 1 62.46 -40.03 -11.98
N ASP A 2 62.84 -40.39 -10.74
CA ASP A 2 62.03 -40.10 -9.54
C ASP A 2 62.14 -38.68 -8.96
N ALA A 3 63.30 -38.03 -9.01
CA ALA A 3 63.48 -36.72 -8.36
C ALA A 3 62.67 -35.58 -9.02
N ALA A 4 62.44 -35.64 -10.34
CA ALA A 4 61.64 -34.64 -11.05
C ALA A 4 60.13 -34.81 -10.80
N PHE A 5 59.65 -36.05 -10.61
CA PHE A 5 58.24 -36.33 -10.34
C PHE A 5 57.87 -36.01 -8.88
N GLU A 6 58.76 -36.29 -7.92
CA GLU A 6 58.59 -35.87 -6.52
C GLU A 6 58.60 -34.34 -6.37
N VAL A 7 59.54 -33.63 -7.01
CA VAL A 7 59.59 -32.16 -6.94
C VAL A 7 58.36 -31.52 -7.58
N GLN A 8 57.85 -32.08 -8.68
CA GLN A 8 56.65 -31.57 -9.35
C GLN A 8 55.37 -31.89 -8.58
N ALA A 9 55.28 -33.07 -7.95
CA ALA A 9 54.20 -33.43 -7.05
C ALA A 9 54.20 -32.55 -5.79
N VAL A 10 55.36 -32.36 -5.15
CA VAL A 10 55.54 -31.50 -3.96
C VAL A 10 55.30 -30.03 -4.29
N MET A 11 55.79 -29.52 -5.44
CA MET A 11 55.47 -28.15 -5.89
C MET A 11 53.98 -27.99 -6.16
N SER A 12 53.31 -28.98 -6.79
CA SER A 12 51.86 -28.91 -7.01
C SER A 12 51.07 -28.96 -5.71
N LEU A 13 51.51 -29.75 -4.72
CA LEU A 13 50.94 -29.83 -3.37
C LEU A 13 51.17 -28.54 -2.57
N VAL A 14 52.38 -27.99 -2.67
CA VAL A 14 52.73 -26.70 -2.07
C VAL A 14 51.92 -25.58 -2.71
N ASP A 15 51.71 -25.57 -4.02
CA ASP A 15 50.83 -24.59 -4.71
C ASP A 15 49.35 -24.82 -4.37
N MET A 16 48.91 -26.09 -4.23
CA MET A 16 47.55 -26.45 -3.78
C MET A 16 47.25 -25.96 -2.37
N ILE A 17 48.28 -25.84 -1.52
CA ILE A 17 48.15 -25.38 -0.13
C ILE A 17 48.41 -23.87 -0.02
N THR A 18 49.43 -23.33 -0.71
CA THR A 18 49.83 -21.92 -0.60
C THR A 18 48.91 -20.96 -1.33
N GLY A 19 48.28 -21.37 -2.45
CA GLY A 19 47.24 -20.57 -3.11
C GLY A 19 46.06 -20.27 -2.17
N PRO A 20 45.38 -21.30 -1.64
CA PRO A 20 44.33 -21.14 -0.64
C PRO A 20 44.78 -20.40 0.62
N LEU A 21 45.98 -20.65 1.15
CA LEU A 21 46.51 -19.93 2.32
C LEU A 21 46.75 -18.44 2.06
N ARG A 22 47.15 -18.05 0.86
CA ARG A 22 47.27 -16.63 0.45
C ARG A 22 45.91 -15.94 0.39
N HIS A 23 44.88 -16.64 -0.10
CA HIS A 23 43.50 -16.13 -0.11
C HIS A 23 42.95 -15.99 1.32
N ILE A 24 43.17 -16.99 2.18
CA ILE A 24 42.79 -16.96 3.60
C ILE A 24 43.45 -15.77 4.31
N ARG A 25 44.76 -15.55 4.12
CA ARG A 25 45.48 -14.41 4.72
C ARG A 25 44.95 -13.05 4.24
N SER A 26 44.59 -12.94 2.96
CA SER A 26 44.00 -11.72 2.40
C SER A 26 42.60 -11.42 2.97
N ASP A 27 41.74 -12.44 3.07
CA ASP A 27 40.39 -12.30 3.63
C ASP A 27 40.41 -12.06 5.16
N LEU A 28 41.38 -12.64 5.89
CA LEU A 28 41.62 -12.35 7.30
C LEU A 28 42.06 -10.90 7.51
N ASN A 29 42.96 -10.38 6.67
CA ASN A 29 43.39 -8.98 6.74
C ASN A 29 42.25 -8.00 6.43
N ARG A 30 41.37 -8.32 5.48
CA ARG A 30 40.15 -7.54 5.19
C ARG A 30 39.18 -7.54 6.35
N THR A 31 38.99 -8.69 6.99
CA THR A 31 38.16 -8.81 8.21
C THR A 31 38.73 -7.98 9.37
N GLY A 32 40.05 -8.01 9.57
CA GLY A 32 40.72 -7.19 10.58
C GLY A 32 40.62 -5.68 10.32
N ALA A 33 40.73 -5.26 9.05
CA ALA A 33 40.54 -3.87 8.65
C ALA A 33 39.09 -3.41 8.87
N ALA A 34 38.09 -4.24 8.53
CA ALA A 34 36.67 -3.98 8.77
C ALA A 34 36.35 -3.90 10.28
N ALA A 35 36.98 -4.73 11.11
CA ALA A 35 36.84 -4.66 12.56
C ALA A 35 37.41 -3.35 13.14
N THR A 36 38.54 -2.90 12.62
CA THR A 36 39.18 -1.65 13.05
C THR A 36 38.39 -0.41 12.63
N SER A 37 37.86 -0.40 11.39
CA SER A 37 37.00 0.69 10.91
C SER A 37 35.67 0.74 11.64
N LEU A 38 35.06 -0.42 11.93
CA LEU A 38 33.88 -0.54 12.79
C LEU A 38 34.14 0.06 14.18
N ALA A 39 35.24 -0.32 14.84
CA ALA A 39 35.61 0.21 16.15
C ALA A 39 35.80 1.75 16.13
N THR A 40 36.42 2.27 15.08
CA THR A 40 36.62 3.72 14.90
C THR A 40 35.29 4.46 14.71
N ARG A 41 34.40 3.94 13.85
CA ARG A 41 33.06 4.52 13.63
C ARG A 41 32.21 4.45 14.89
N MET A 42 32.30 3.36 15.66
CA MET A 42 31.61 3.23 16.94
C MET A 42 32.09 4.28 17.94
N GLY A 43 33.41 4.52 18.01
CA GLY A 43 33.98 5.58 18.84
C GLY A 43 33.53 6.99 18.44
N ASN A 44 33.47 7.26 17.13
CA ASN A 44 33.00 8.55 16.60
C ASN A 44 31.50 8.75 16.83
N LEU A 45 30.68 7.72 16.64
CA LEU A 45 29.25 7.79 16.94
C LEU A 45 29.03 8.00 18.45
N ALA A 46 29.70 7.23 19.31
CA ALA A 46 29.59 7.35 20.76
C ALA A 46 29.96 8.75 21.27
N SER A 47 31.01 9.36 20.71
CA SER A 47 31.40 10.74 21.05
C SER A 47 30.40 11.77 20.54
N SER A 48 29.90 11.64 19.30
CA SER A 48 28.90 12.55 18.73
C SER A 48 27.54 12.49 19.44
N MET A 49 27.18 11.33 20.00
CA MET A 49 25.92 11.11 20.71
C MET A 49 26.00 11.37 22.21
N MET A 50 27.20 11.61 22.76
CA MET A 50 27.41 11.87 24.19
C MET A 50 26.52 13.03 24.73
N PRO A 51 26.33 14.15 24.00
CA PRO A 51 25.42 15.22 24.45
C PRO A 51 23.94 14.82 24.43
N VAL A 52 23.53 13.99 23.46
CA VAL A 52 22.15 13.48 23.33
C VAL A 52 21.87 12.43 24.41
N ALA A 53 22.85 11.58 24.71
CA ALA A 53 22.79 10.57 25.76
C ALA A 53 22.74 11.17 27.18
N ALA A 54 23.36 12.34 27.39
CA ALA A 54 23.26 13.09 28.64
C ALA A 54 21.86 13.67 28.88
N ALA A 55 21.14 14.03 27.80
CA ALA A 55 19.77 14.56 27.86
C ALA A 55 18.70 13.45 27.90
N ALA A 56 18.99 12.26 27.37
CA ALA A 56 18.08 11.11 27.31
C ALA A 56 18.77 9.87 27.90
N SER A 57 18.61 9.66 29.21
CA SER A 57 19.33 8.70 30.06
C SER A 57 19.14 7.20 29.73
N GLY A 58 18.72 6.83 28.53
CA GLY A 58 18.49 5.44 28.09
C GLY A 58 18.86 5.12 26.64
N VAL A 59 19.35 6.09 25.86
CA VAL A 59 19.53 5.95 24.39
C VAL A 59 20.68 5.02 23.98
N LEU A 60 21.68 4.79 24.84
CA LEU A 60 22.91 4.07 24.48
C LEU A 60 22.81 2.53 24.50
N LEU A 61 21.75 1.94 25.09
CA LEU A 61 21.69 0.48 25.34
C LEU A 61 21.29 -0.38 24.14
N GLY A 62 21.33 0.16 22.92
CA GLY A 62 20.66 -0.42 21.75
C GLY A 62 21.50 -0.69 20.50
N MET A 63 22.81 -0.45 20.46
CA MET A 63 23.60 -0.49 19.20
C MET A 63 23.46 -1.80 18.41
N GLY A 64 23.45 -2.97 19.08
CA GLY A 64 23.21 -4.26 18.39
C GLY A 64 21.80 -4.37 17.80
N LYS A 65 20.78 -3.83 18.47
CA LYS A 65 19.40 -3.77 17.93
C LYS A 65 19.29 -2.75 16.79
N ALA A 66 20.03 -1.65 16.86
CA ALA A 66 20.06 -0.64 15.80
C ALA A 66 20.65 -1.19 14.50
N VAL A 67 21.69 -2.02 14.58
CA VAL A 67 22.24 -2.73 13.41
C VAL A 67 21.18 -3.66 12.80
N ASN A 68 20.46 -4.45 13.61
CA ASN A 68 19.41 -5.33 13.08
C ASN A 68 18.28 -4.56 12.39
N VAL A 69 17.76 -3.50 13.02
CA VAL A 69 16.71 -2.65 12.44
C VAL A 69 17.20 -1.99 11.14
N ALA A 70 18.46 -1.53 11.10
CA ALA A 70 19.05 -0.96 9.91
C ALA A 70 19.27 -1.99 8.79
N MET A 71 19.67 -3.23 9.13
CA MET A 71 19.77 -4.35 8.18
C MET A 71 18.42 -4.67 7.56
N ASP A 72 17.36 -4.78 8.36
CA ASP A 72 16.00 -5.06 7.87
C ASP A 72 15.52 -3.94 6.92
N PHE A 73 15.84 -2.69 7.25
CA PHE A 73 15.52 -1.54 6.42
C PHE A 73 16.34 -1.52 5.11
N GLU A 74 17.65 -1.78 5.15
CA GLU A 74 18.50 -1.88 3.95
C GLU A 74 18.06 -3.04 3.04
N HIS A 75 17.67 -4.17 3.62
CA HIS A 75 17.10 -5.28 2.87
C HIS A 75 15.77 -4.88 2.21
N GLY A 76 14.93 -4.12 2.91
CA GLY A 76 13.72 -3.55 2.32
C GLY A 76 14.01 -2.58 1.16
N LEU A 77 15.06 -1.75 1.28
CA LEU A 77 15.46 -0.84 0.21
C LEU A 77 15.93 -1.61 -1.02
N SER A 78 16.61 -2.73 -0.80
CA SER A 78 17.04 -3.63 -1.86
C SER A 78 15.84 -4.26 -2.59
N ARG A 79 14.78 -4.65 -1.87
CA ARG A 79 13.54 -5.13 -2.49
C ARG A 79 12.84 -4.04 -3.30
N LEU A 80 12.71 -2.84 -2.76
CA LEU A 80 12.13 -1.70 -3.47
C LEU A 80 12.94 -1.36 -4.73
N ALA A 81 14.27 -1.32 -4.65
CA ALA A 81 15.13 -1.10 -5.81
C ALA A 81 14.96 -2.19 -6.89
N ALA A 82 14.70 -3.44 -6.50
CA ALA A 82 14.50 -4.55 -7.44
C ALA A 82 13.17 -4.48 -8.22
N VAL A 83 12.19 -3.68 -7.77
CA VAL A 83 10.85 -3.59 -8.39
C VAL A 83 10.48 -2.19 -8.89
N SER A 84 11.29 -1.17 -8.61
CA SER A 84 10.96 0.24 -8.91
C SER A 84 11.68 0.82 -10.12
N ASP A 85 12.66 0.12 -10.71
CA ASP A 85 13.56 0.62 -11.77
C ASP A 85 14.22 1.98 -11.43
N ALA A 86 14.26 2.33 -10.15
CA ALA A 86 14.71 3.63 -9.67
C ALA A 86 16.22 3.83 -9.85
N THR A 87 16.61 5.03 -10.29
CA THR A 87 18.02 5.44 -10.25
C THR A 87 18.55 5.54 -8.82
N GLN A 88 19.87 5.58 -8.65
CA GLN A 88 20.47 5.79 -7.33
C GLN A 88 19.97 7.06 -6.64
N SER A 89 19.80 8.16 -7.38
CA SER A 89 19.28 9.41 -6.81
C SER A 89 17.82 9.29 -6.37
N GLU A 90 17.01 8.54 -7.11
CA GLU A 90 15.62 8.29 -6.77
C GLU A 90 15.49 7.37 -5.56
N MET A 91 16.35 6.35 -5.44
CA MET A 91 16.39 5.52 -4.25
C MET A 91 16.76 6.29 -2.99
N ILE A 92 17.62 7.31 -3.08
CA ILE A 92 17.90 8.21 -1.96
C ILE A 92 16.64 8.98 -1.55
N LYS A 93 15.84 9.47 -2.52
CA LYS A 93 14.57 10.16 -2.23
C LYS A 93 13.54 9.23 -1.60
N LEU A 94 13.39 8.01 -2.09
CA LEU A 94 12.50 7.00 -1.50
C LEU A 94 12.90 6.64 -0.08
N LYS A 95 14.20 6.39 0.14
CA LYS A 95 14.78 6.17 1.47
C LYS A 95 14.46 7.33 2.41
N GLN A 96 14.73 8.57 1.98
CA GLN A 96 14.51 9.75 2.82
C GLN A 96 13.02 9.93 3.13
N SER A 97 12.16 9.79 2.12
CA SER A 97 10.71 9.83 2.31
C SER A 97 10.22 8.77 3.30
N ALA A 98 10.75 7.55 3.24
CA ALA A 98 10.40 6.49 4.20
C ALA A 98 10.82 6.83 5.64
N LEU A 99 12.00 7.43 5.82
CA LEU A 99 12.48 7.87 7.13
C LEU A 99 11.66 9.06 7.68
N ASP A 100 11.39 10.06 6.85
CA ASP A 100 10.65 11.26 7.25
C ASP A 100 9.21 10.91 7.64
N LEU A 101 8.52 10.14 6.81
CA LEU A 101 7.17 9.66 7.09
C LEU A 101 7.14 8.66 8.25
N GLY A 102 8.20 7.85 8.38
CA GLY A 102 8.39 6.91 9.49
C GLY A 102 8.54 7.59 10.85
N ALA A 103 9.09 8.81 10.86
CA ALA A 103 9.24 9.62 12.06
C ALA A 103 8.00 10.49 12.33
N ALA A 104 7.33 10.97 11.27
CA ALA A 104 6.22 11.91 11.37
C ALA A 104 4.84 11.25 11.56
N THR A 105 4.70 9.95 11.29
CA THR A 105 3.42 9.24 11.34
C THR A 105 3.43 8.09 12.34
N ALA A 106 2.29 7.42 12.51
CA ALA A 106 2.17 6.24 13.36
C ALA A 106 2.81 4.98 12.76
N PHE A 107 3.31 5.04 11.52
CA PHE A 107 3.88 3.92 10.81
C PHE A 107 5.40 4.01 10.83
N SER A 108 6.09 2.88 11.01
CA SER A 108 7.54 2.84 10.98
C SER A 108 8.09 3.11 9.58
N ALA A 109 9.37 3.52 9.50
CA ALA A 109 10.06 3.68 8.21
C ALA A 109 10.07 2.39 7.39
N ALA A 110 10.19 1.22 8.04
CA ALA A 110 10.14 -0.08 7.36
C ALA A 110 8.74 -0.40 6.80
N GLN A 111 7.66 -0.05 7.51
CA GLN A 111 6.29 -0.18 6.98
C GLN A 111 6.07 0.77 5.80
N THR A 112 6.51 2.02 5.92
CA THR A 112 6.44 3.01 4.85
C THR A 112 7.16 2.53 3.59
N LEU A 113 8.35 1.94 3.76
CA LEU A 113 9.11 1.37 2.65
C LEU A 113 8.41 0.18 1.98
N ARG A 114 7.70 -0.66 2.73
CA ARG A 114 6.88 -1.75 2.15
C ARG A 114 5.72 -1.19 1.33
N ALA A 115 5.06 -0.13 1.82
CA ALA A 115 4.02 0.54 1.04
C ALA A 115 4.58 1.16 -0.25
N GLN A 116 5.76 1.77 -0.20
CA GLN A 116 6.47 2.23 -1.41
C GLN A 116 6.79 1.06 -2.36
N GLU A 117 7.22 -0.09 -1.82
CA GLU A 117 7.47 -1.32 -2.59
C GLU A 117 6.20 -1.81 -3.31
N ASP A 118 5.05 -1.78 -2.64
CA ASP A 118 3.78 -2.21 -3.22
C ASP A 118 3.25 -1.21 -4.27
N LEU A 119 3.43 0.09 -4.06
CA LEU A 119 3.16 1.09 -5.10
C LEU A 119 4.08 0.92 -6.31
N ALA A 120 5.36 0.61 -6.10
CA ALA A 120 6.30 0.32 -7.19
C ALA A 120 5.88 -0.93 -7.97
N LYS A 121 5.50 -2.03 -7.30
CA LYS A 121 4.94 -3.23 -7.95
C LYS A 121 3.64 -2.95 -8.67
N ALA A 122 2.86 -1.98 -8.18
CA ALA A 122 1.68 -1.48 -8.85
C ALA A 122 2.03 -0.61 -10.08
N GLY A 123 3.30 -0.33 -10.37
CA GLY A 123 3.74 0.38 -11.56
C GLY A 123 3.72 1.91 -11.42
N PHE A 124 3.64 2.43 -10.21
CA PHE A 124 3.76 3.87 -9.95
C PHE A 124 5.22 4.31 -10.12
N ALA A 125 5.45 5.44 -10.77
CA ALA A 125 6.77 6.05 -10.87
C ALA A 125 7.26 6.56 -9.50
N VAL A 126 8.57 6.74 -9.34
CA VAL A 126 9.15 7.14 -8.04
C VAL A 126 8.56 8.45 -7.47
N SER A 127 8.37 9.46 -8.32
CA SER A 127 7.75 10.72 -7.92
C SER A 127 6.28 10.54 -7.48
N GLU A 128 5.56 9.65 -8.16
CA GLU A 128 4.17 9.31 -7.85
C GLU A 128 4.07 8.55 -6.53
N ILE A 129 4.98 7.61 -6.28
CA ILE A 129 5.07 6.89 -5.00
C ILE A 129 5.21 7.89 -3.85
N ILE A 130 6.21 8.79 -3.93
CA ILE A 130 6.48 9.77 -2.88
C ILE A 130 5.27 10.70 -2.66
N GLY A 131 4.63 11.16 -3.75
CA GLY A 131 3.46 12.02 -3.70
C GLY A 131 2.20 11.34 -3.16
N ALA A 132 2.06 10.03 -3.38
CA ALA A 132 0.92 9.24 -2.94
C ALA A 132 0.98 8.86 -1.46
N MET A 133 2.19 8.68 -0.91
CA MET A 133 2.37 8.18 0.46
C MET A 133 1.57 8.94 1.54
N PRO A 134 1.51 10.29 1.56
CA PRO A 134 0.69 11.00 2.54
C PRO A 134 -0.79 10.62 2.51
N GLY A 135 -1.36 10.40 1.31
CA GLY A 135 -2.74 9.96 1.15
C GLY A 135 -2.96 8.55 1.67
N VAL A 136 -2.05 7.62 1.33
CA VAL A 136 -2.08 6.24 1.80
C VAL A 136 -1.97 6.15 3.33
N LEU A 137 -1.04 6.90 3.93
CA LEU A 137 -0.84 6.95 5.38
C LEU A 137 -2.06 7.55 6.09
N SER A 138 -2.66 8.59 5.49
CA SER A 138 -3.89 9.21 6.02
C SER A 138 -5.06 8.23 5.95
N LEU A 139 -5.22 7.50 4.84
CA LEU A 139 -6.26 6.47 4.73
C LEU A 139 -6.05 5.34 5.74
N ALA A 140 -4.80 4.87 5.90
CA ALA A 140 -4.46 3.82 6.84
C ALA A 140 -4.79 4.23 8.28
N ALA A 141 -4.36 5.42 8.69
CA ALA A 141 -4.64 5.94 10.02
C ALA A 141 -6.15 6.21 10.22
N ALA A 142 -6.82 6.88 9.27
CA ALA A 142 -8.23 7.23 9.40
C ALA A 142 -9.18 6.03 9.31
N GLY A 143 -8.76 4.94 8.67
CA GLY A 143 -9.51 3.69 8.55
C GLY A 143 -9.09 2.61 9.55
N ASP A 144 -8.14 2.89 10.45
CA ASP A 144 -7.49 1.90 11.33
C ASP A 144 -7.01 0.65 10.58
N LEU A 145 -6.39 0.85 9.41
CA LEU A 145 -5.93 -0.22 8.53
C LEU A 145 -4.44 -0.47 8.67
N GLU A 146 -4.04 -1.70 8.34
CA GLU A 146 -2.65 -1.97 8.02
C GLU A 146 -2.23 -1.16 6.77
N LEU A 147 -1.01 -0.62 6.79
CA LEU A 147 -0.55 0.26 5.71
C LEU A 147 -0.53 -0.43 4.34
N VAL A 148 -0.22 -1.72 4.29
CA VAL A 148 -0.25 -2.52 3.06
C VAL A 148 -1.67 -2.60 2.50
N GLN A 149 -2.66 -2.87 3.35
CA GLN A 149 -4.06 -2.94 2.95
C GLN A 149 -4.56 -1.58 2.44
N ALA A 150 -4.23 -0.49 3.12
CA ALA A 150 -4.56 0.85 2.64
C ALA A 150 -3.89 1.18 1.30
N THR A 151 -2.65 0.73 1.11
CA THR A 151 -1.90 0.88 -0.15
C THR A 151 -2.58 0.15 -1.30
N GLU A 152 -2.97 -1.12 -1.09
CA GLU A 152 -3.69 -1.92 -2.08
C GLU A 152 -5.02 -1.26 -2.46
N ILE A 153 -5.86 -0.94 -1.48
CA ILE A 153 -7.18 -0.31 -1.72
C ILE A 153 -7.02 0.99 -2.50
N ALA A 154 -6.11 1.87 -2.07
CA ALA A 154 -5.96 3.18 -2.67
C ALA A 154 -5.34 3.10 -4.08
N SER A 155 -4.30 2.28 -4.28
CA SER A 155 -3.65 2.10 -5.58
C SER A 155 -4.55 1.39 -6.60
N ASP A 156 -5.32 0.38 -6.18
CA ASP A 156 -6.32 -0.27 -7.03
C ASP A 156 -7.43 0.71 -7.43
N THR A 157 -7.84 1.58 -6.51
CA THR A 157 -8.84 2.62 -6.79
C THR A 157 -8.33 3.62 -7.83
N ILE A 158 -7.10 4.12 -7.67
CA ILE A 158 -6.47 5.04 -8.62
C ILE A 158 -6.47 4.44 -10.03
N LYS A 159 -6.01 3.19 -10.16
CA LYS A 159 -5.97 2.49 -11.45
C LYS A 159 -7.35 2.24 -12.04
N THR A 160 -8.28 1.77 -11.21
CA THR A 160 -9.62 1.37 -11.65
C THR A 160 -10.40 2.53 -12.26
N PHE A 161 -10.23 3.73 -11.71
CA PHE A 161 -10.91 4.94 -12.18
C PHE A 161 -10.06 5.79 -13.13
N GLY A 162 -8.85 5.34 -13.49
CA GLY A 162 -7.94 6.09 -14.35
C GLY A 162 -7.52 7.45 -13.75
N LEU A 163 -7.39 7.50 -12.42
CA LEU A 163 -6.98 8.69 -11.69
C LEU A 163 -5.45 8.84 -11.71
N SER A 164 -4.98 10.03 -11.36
CA SER A 164 -3.55 10.31 -11.20
C SER A 164 -3.07 9.96 -9.80
N ALA A 165 -1.77 9.68 -9.61
CA ALA A 165 -1.23 9.46 -8.28
C ALA A 165 -1.41 10.66 -7.32
N SER A 166 -1.50 11.89 -7.85
CA SER A 166 -1.85 13.08 -7.08
C SER A 166 -3.27 13.04 -6.48
N ASP A 167 -4.16 12.22 -7.03
CA ASP A 167 -5.53 12.04 -6.50
C ASP A 167 -5.57 11.09 -5.29
N MET A 168 -4.43 10.55 -4.83
CA MET A 168 -4.38 9.64 -3.69
C MET A 168 -4.99 10.24 -2.41
N GLY A 169 -4.81 11.56 -2.21
CA GLY A 169 -5.47 12.29 -1.13
C GLY A 169 -6.99 12.30 -1.26
N MET A 170 -7.51 12.54 -2.47
CA MET A 170 -8.94 12.51 -2.76
C MET A 170 -9.52 11.10 -2.56
N VAL A 171 -8.82 10.06 -3.00
CA VAL A 171 -9.22 8.67 -2.74
C VAL A 171 -9.30 8.41 -1.24
N ALA A 172 -8.30 8.84 -0.49
CA ALA A 172 -8.29 8.69 0.97
C ALA A 172 -9.50 9.39 1.61
N ASP A 173 -9.76 10.63 1.20
CA ASP A 173 -10.87 11.44 1.68
C ASP A 173 -12.24 10.81 1.36
N VAL A 174 -12.46 10.38 0.11
CA VAL A 174 -13.72 9.78 -0.33
C VAL A 174 -14.02 8.50 0.46
N LEU A 175 -13.03 7.62 0.61
CA LEU A 175 -13.22 6.36 1.32
C LEU A 175 -13.41 6.58 2.82
N SER A 176 -12.57 7.42 3.43
CA SER A 176 -12.66 7.74 4.86
C SER A 176 -13.97 8.46 5.19
N LYS A 177 -14.37 9.46 4.39
CA LYS A 177 -15.63 10.18 4.59
C LYS A 177 -16.83 9.26 4.46
N THR A 178 -16.83 8.36 3.48
CA THR A 178 -17.92 7.39 3.29
C THR A 178 -18.02 6.45 4.49
N ALA A 179 -16.88 5.86 4.90
CA ALA A 179 -16.83 4.96 6.05
C ALA A 179 -17.29 5.63 7.36
N ASN A 180 -16.90 6.90 7.57
CA ASN A 180 -17.27 7.64 8.78
C ASN A 180 -18.72 8.12 8.83
N ALA A 181 -19.42 8.16 7.69
CA ALA A 181 -20.76 8.73 7.57
C ALA A 181 -21.85 7.70 7.21
N ALA A 182 -21.47 6.43 7.09
CA ALA A 182 -22.36 5.32 6.77
C ALA A 182 -22.00 4.08 7.60
N SER A 183 -22.87 3.07 7.59
CA SER A 183 -22.70 1.82 8.36
C SER A 183 -21.70 0.85 7.71
N THR A 184 -20.52 1.34 7.33
CA THR A 184 -19.45 0.60 6.65
C THR A 184 -18.06 1.00 7.16
N ASP A 185 -17.01 0.40 6.60
CA ASP A 185 -15.61 0.69 6.91
C ASP A 185 -14.78 0.71 5.61
N VAL A 186 -13.54 1.19 5.68
CA VAL A 186 -12.67 1.31 4.48
C VAL A 186 -12.37 -0.06 3.85
N THR A 187 -12.27 -1.12 4.65
CA THR A 187 -12.05 -2.48 4.12
C THR A 187 -13.24 -2.95 3.28
N GLN A 188 -14.45 -2.78 3.78
CA GLN A 188 -15.68 -3.10 3.08
C GLN A 188 -15.84 -2.23 1.82
N MET A 189 -15.51 -0.94 1.89
CA MET A 189 -15.47 -0.08 0.72
C MET A 189 -14.49 -0.59 -0.33
N GLY A 190 -13.29 -1.02 0.08
CA GLY A 190 -12.31 -1.67 -0.80
C GLY A 190 -12.87 -2.94 -1.48
N GLN A 191 -13.62 -3.78 -0.74
CA GLN A 191 -14.29 -4.95 -1.32
C GLN A 191 -15.39 -4.55 -2.33
N THR A 192 -16.16 -3.50 -2.04
CA THR A 192 -17.16 -2.98 -2.98
C THR A 192 -16.50 -2.49 -4.26
N LEU A 193 -15.41 -1.73 -4.15
CA LEU A 193 -14.62 -1.23 -5.28
C LEU A 193 -14.02 -2.36 -6.10
N LYS A 194 -13.48 -3.40 -5.45
CA LYS A 194 -12.95 -4.59 -6.12
C LYS A 194 -13.99 -5.26 -7.01
N ASN A 195 -15.25 -5.34 -6.56
CA ASN A 195 -16.31 -6.02 -7.30
C ASN A 195 -17.01 -5.12 -8.33
N ALA A 196 -17.15 -3.82 -8.07
CA ALA A 196 -17.95 -2.91 -8.90
C ALA A 196 -17.15 -1.85 -9.66
N GLY A 197 -15.94 -1.52 -9.22
CA GLY A 197 -15.20 -0.33 -9.65
C GLY A 197 -14.94 -0.30 -11.15
N THR A 198 -14.47 -1.40 -11.75
CA THR A 198 -14.23 -1.46 -13.21
C THR A 198 -15.52 -1.31 -14.02
N THR A 199 -16.64 -1.83 -13.50
CA THR A 199 -17.95 -1.67 -14.14
C THR A 199 -18.48 -0.25 -13.98
N ALA A 200 -18.23 0.39 -12.84
CA ALA A 200 -18.57 1.79 -12.59
C ALA A 200 -17.79 2.72 -13.52
N ALA A 201 -16.47 2.55 -13.60
CA ALA A 201 -15.62 3.34 -14.50
C ALA A 201 -16.06 3.21 -15.97
N ALA A 202 -16.35 1.98 -16.43
CA ALA A 202 -16.87 1.73 -17.78
C ALA A 202 -18.25 2.37 -18.02
N ALA A 203 -19.07 2.51 -16.97
CA ALA A 203 -20.38 3.17 -17.01
C ALA A 203 -20.29 4.69 -16.81
N HIS A 204 -19.08 5.28 -16.73
CA HIS A 204 -18.84 6.67 -16.34
C HIS A 204 -19.45 7.07 -14.98
N VAL A 205 -19.59 6.10 -14.07
CA VAL A 205 -19.91 6.34 -12.67
C VAL A 205 -18.61 6.64 -11.94
N SER A 206 -18.53 7.81 -11.32
CA SER A 206 -17.35 8.24 -10.57
C SER A 206 -17.14 7.44 -9.28
N LEU A 207 -15.92 7.52 -8.73
CA LEU A 207 -15.60 6.97 -7.41
C LEU A 207 -16.58 7.50 -6.34
N VAL A 208 -16.86 8.80 -6.36
CA VAL A 208 -17.75 9.47 -5.41
C VAL A 208 -19.17 8.94 -5.50
N GLU A 209 -19.71 8.79 -6.71
CA GLU A 209 -21.06 8.25 -6.91
C GLU A 209 -21.15 6.78 -6.47
N LEU A 210 -20.15 5.97 -6.83
CA LEU A 210 -20.10 4.57 -6.40
C LEU A 210 -19.99 4.47 -4.88
N SER A 211 -19.14 5.29 -4.25
CA SER A 211 -18.97 5.32 -2.80
C SER A 211 -20.24 5.77 -2.09
N ALA A 212 -20.96 6.76 -2.62
CA ALA A 212 -22.23 7.21 -2.06
C ALA A 212 -23.31 6.12 -2.12
N MET A 213 -23.43 5.42 -3.26
CA MET A 213 -24.37 4.30 -3.39
C MET A 213 -24.02 3.18 -2.41
N ALA A 214 -22.74 2.80 -2.32
CA ALA A 214 -22.26 1.77 -1.41
C ALA A 214 -22.52 2.13 0.06
N GLY A 215 -22.22 3.38 0.45
CA GLY A 215 -22.48 3.87 1.81
C GLY A 215 -23.97 3.81 2.15
N LYS A 216 -24.86 4.26 1.27
CA LYS A 216 -26.31 4.19 1.52
C LYS A 216 -26.89 2.78 1.47
N MET A 217 -26.31 1.89 0.69
CA MET A 217 -26.62 0.46 0.78
C MET A 217 -26.18 -0.15 2.10
N SER A 218 -25.04 0.28 2.65
CA SER A 218 -24.52 -0.23 3.92
C SER A 218 -25.41 0.14 5.11
N ASP A 219 -26.05 1.32 5.09
CA ASP A 219 -27.05 1.73 6.08
C ASP A 219 -28.28 0.80 6.10
N MET A 220 -28.51 0.07 5.01
CA MET A 220 -29.56 -0.94 4.86
C MET A 220 -29.03 -2.38 5.06
N GLY A 221 -27.79 -2.55 5.51
CA GLY A 221 -27.17 -3.84 5.79
C GLY A 221 -26.47 -4.51 4.60
N ILE A 222 -26.48 -3.89 3.40
CA ILE A 222 -25.83 -4.43 2.20
C ILE A 222 -24.46 -3.76 2.04
N LYS A 223 -23.39 -4.48 2.36
CA LYS A 223 -22.03 -3.90 2.46
C LYS A 223 -20.95 -4.81 1.86
N GLY A 224 -19.74 -4.27 1.73
CA GLY A 224 -18.58 -5.05 1.32
C GLY A 224 -18.70 -5.65 -0.08
N ALA A 225 -18.24 -6.89 -0.22
CA ALA A 225 -18.29 -7.63 -1.48
C ALA A 225 -19.72 -7.81 -2.01
N GLU A 226 -20.72 -7.98 -1.14
CA GLU A 226 -22.13 -8.13 -1.55
C GLU A 226 -22.61 -6.86 -2.24
N ALA A 227 -22.42 -5.69 -1.61
CA ALA A 227 -22.78 -4.41 -2.20
C ALA A 227 -22.13 -4.22 -3.58
N GLY A 228 -20.84 -4.54 -3.70
CA GLY A 228 -20.13 -4.44 -4.97
C GLY A 228 -20.69 -5.37 -6.06
N THR A 229 -21.02 -6.61 -5.73
CA THR A 229 -21.62 -7.54 -6.70
C THR A 229 -22.98 -7.03 -7.19
N GLN A 230 -23.82 -6.55 -6.28
CA GLN A 230 -25.15 -6.07 -6.65
C GLN A 230 -25.07 -4.75 -7.45
N LEU A 231 -24.19 -3.83 -7.07
CA LEU A 231 -23.94 -2.59 -7.81
C LEU A 231 -23.39 -2.87 -9.22
N LYS A 232 -22.44 -3.79 -9.36
CA LYS A 232 -21.96 -4.27 -10.65
C LYS A 232 -23.11 -4.77 -11.51
N THR A 233 -23.94 -5.67 -10.98
CA THR A 233 -25.08 -6.23 -11.72
C THR A 233 -26.08 -5.14 -12.11
N MET A 234 -26.40 -4.23 -11.19
CA MET A 234 -27.26 -3.08 -11.48
C MET A 234 -26.73 -2.24 -12.65
N MET A 235 -25.45 -1.87 -12.62
CA MET A 235 -24.82 -1.06 -13.67
C MET A 235 -24.78 -1.79 -15.02
N LEU A 236 -24.44 -3.08 -15.05
CA LEU A 236 -24.45 -3.87 -16.29
C LEU A 236 -25.84 -3.94 -16.92
N ARG A 237 -26.89 -4.09 -16.10
CA ARG A 237 -28.29 -4.10 -16.57
C ARG A 237 -28.73 -2.77 -17.14
N LEU A 238 -28.21 -1.65 -16.62
CA LEU A 238 -28.50 -0.30 -17.13
C LEU A 238 -27.67 0.06 -18.38
N GLN A 239 -26.43 -0.42 -18.49
CA GLN A 239 -25.57 -0.17 -19.66
C GLN A 239 -26.08 -0.87 -20.93
N GLY A 240 -26.78 -1.99 -20.79
CA GLY A 240 -27.28 -2.76 -21.93
C GLY A 240 -28.58 -3.48 -21.63
N PRO A 241 -29.69 -2.77 -21.32
CA PRO A 241 -30.97 -3.43 -21.11
C PRO A 241 -31.41 -4.10 -22.42
N THR A 242 -31.84 -5.35 -22.32
CA THR A 242 -32.34 -6.15 -23.44
C THR A 242 -33.67 -6.79 -23.11
N GLY A 243 -34.38 -7.28 -24.12
CA GLY A 243 -35.62 -8.03 -23.94
C GLY A 243 -36.64 -7.32 -23.05
N ASP A 244 -37.03 -7.99 -21.97
CA ASP A 244 -38.06 -7.50 -21.05
C ASP A 244 -37.60 -6.31 -20.19
N ALA A 245 -36.30 -6.19 -19.90
CA ALA A 245 -35.76 -5.04 -19.18
C ALA A 245 -35.96 -3.75 -19.99
N ALA A 246 -35.57 -3.78 -21.27
CA ALA A 246 -35.71 -2.64 -22.17
C ALA A 246 -37.18 -2.25 -22.39
N LYS A 247 -38.06 -3.24 -22.61
CA LYS A 247 -39.51 -3.02 -22.75
C LYS A 247 -40.11 -2.40 -21.48
N THR A 248 -39.68 -2.86 -20.30
CA THR A 248 -40.18 -2.37 -19.01
C THR A 248 -39.73 -0.93 -18.76
N LEU A 249 -38.46 -0.61 -18.98
CA LEU A 249 -37.92 0.76 -18.89
C LEU A 249 -38.63 1.72 -19.86
N ALA A 250 -38.85 1.30 -21.11
CA ALA A 250 -39.57 2.10 -22.11
C ALA A 250 -41.02 2.38 -21.69
N LYS A 251 -41.75 1.39 -21.18
CA LYS A 251 -43.11 1.56 -20.64
C LYS A 251 -43.15 2.50 -19.43
N MET A 252 -42.05 2.62 -18.70
CA MET A 252 -41.90 3.50 -17.54
C MET A 252 -41.39 4.90 -17.92
N GLY A 253 -41.07 5.15 -19.19
CA GLY A 253 -40.50 6.42 -19.64
C GLY A 253 -39.07 6.67 -19.13
N VAL A 254 -38.36 5.60 -18.72
CA VAL A 254 -36.99 5.70 -18.18
C VAL A 254 -36.00 5.43 -19.31
N ALA A 255 -35.43 6.51 -19.85
CA ALA A 255 -34.28 6.40 -20.74
C ALA A 255 -33.02 6.08 -19.91
N VAL A 256 -32.20 5.15 -20.39
CA VAL A 256 -30.91 4.81 -19.79
C VAL A 256 -29.71 5.22 -20.64
N LYS A 257 -29.95 5.60 -21.91
CA LYS A 257 -28.92 5.98 -22.86
C LYS A 257 -29.24 7.32 -23.52
N ASP A 258 -28.19 8.05 -23.87
CA ASP A 258 -28.27 9.22 -24.76
C ASP A 258 -28.38 8.80 -26.24
N ALA A 259 -28.45 9.80 -27.13
CA ALA A 259 -28.54 9.56 -28.57
C ALA A 259 -27.27 8.92 -29.18
N SER A 260 -26.13 9.05 -28.49
CA SER A 260 -24.84 8.48 -28.89
C SER A 260 -24.65 7.05 -28.36
N GLY A 261 -25.57 6.55 -27.54
CA GLY A 261 -25.53 5.20 -26.96
C GLY A 261 -24.79 5.12 -25.63
N ASN A 262 -24.32 6.24 -25.08
CA ASN A 262 -23.69 6.30 -23.77
C ASN A 262 -24.73 6.20 -22.67
N MET A 263 -24.36 5.62 -21.53
CA MET A 263 -25.23 5.58 -20.37
C MET A 263 -25.46 7.01 -19.83
N LEU A 264 -26.70 7.35 -19.54
CA LEU A 264 -27.03 8.61 -18.86
C LEU A 264 -26.50 8.59 -17.41
N PRO A 265 -26.32 9.76 -16.76
CA PRO A 265 -25.85 9.81 -15.38
C PRO A 265 -26.67 8.91 -14.46
N ILE A 266 -26.00 8.09 -13.66
CA ILE A 266 -26.66 6.99 -12.96
C ILE A 266 -27.73 7.48 -11.97
N PHE A 267 -27.48 8.59 -11.28
CA PHE A 267 -28.47 9.19 -10.40
C PHE A 267 -29.68 9.76 -11.14
N ASP A 268 -29.54 10.20 -12.39
CA ASP A 268 -30.68 10.68 -13.20
C ASP A 268 -31.57 9.50 -13.62
N ILE A 269 -30.94 8.39 -14.02
CA ILE A 269 -31.64 7.14 -14.35
C ILE A 269 -32.41 6.64 -13.11
N LEU A 270 -31.72 6.52 -11.97
CA LEU A 270 -32.33 6.04 -10.73
C LEU A 270 -33.44 6.98 -10.24
N ARG A 271 -33.30 8.30 -10.42
CA ARG A 271 -34.34 9.27 -10.04
C ARG A 271 -35.59 9.17 -10.92
N LYS A 272 -35.41 9.00 -12.24
CA LYS A 272 -36.53 8.75 -13.16
C LYS A 272 -37.23 7.43 -12.82
N LEU A 273 -36.45 6.39 -12.51
CA LEU A 273 -36.97 5.10 -12.05
C LEU A 273 -37.79 5.26 -10.76
N GLU A 274 -37.24 5.93 -9.76
CA GLU A 274 -37.92 6.23 -8.49
C GLU A 274 -39.26 6.94 -8.72
N THR A 275 -39.26 7.97 -9.56
CA THR A 275 -40.46 8.74 -9.91
C THR A 275 -41.51 7.87 -10.62
N SER A 276 -41.08 7.03 -11.57
CA SER A 276 -41.99 6.13 -12.31
C SER A 276 -42.60 5.02 -11.44
N LEU A 277 -42.00 4.74 -10.28
CA LEU A 277 -42.47 3.76 -9.30
C LEU A 277 -43.26 4.39 -8.15
N ALA A 278 -43.40 5.72 -8.12
CA ALA A 278 -44.20 6.40 -7.11
C ALA A 278 -45.68 5.99 -7.22
N GLY A 279 -46.29 5.57 -6.11
CA GLY A 279 -47.68 5.10 -6.08
C GLY A 279 -47.91 3.72 -6.70
N VAL A 280 -46.87 3.05 -7.22
CA VAL A 280 -46.98 1.66 -7.71
C VAL A 280 -47.03 0.70 -6.52
N GLY A 281 -48.02 -0.18 -6.49
CA GLY A 281 -48.16 -1.20 -5.45
C GLY A 281 -46.93 -2.11 -5.34
N THR A 282 -46.65 -2.60 -4.13
CA THR A 282 -45.41 -3.33 -3.79
C THR A 282 -45.14 -4.55 -4.69
N ALA A 283 -46.16 -5.36 -4.99
CA ALA A 283 -46.02 -6.52 -5.87
C ALA A 283 -45.65 -6.13 -7.31
N SER A 284 -46.31 -5.10 -7.86
CA SER A 284 -46.00 -4.63 -9.22
C SER A 284 -44.64 -3.93 -9.29
N ARG A 285 -44.25 -3.21 -8.24
CA ARG A 285 -42.90 -2.63 -8.11
C ARG A 285 -41.84 -3.74 -8.11
N ALA A 286 -42.01 -4.79 -7.31
CA ALA A 286 -41.08 -5.91 -7.27
C ALA A 286 -40.98 -6.61 -8.63
N GLU A 287 -42.10 -6.85 -9.30
CA GLU A 287 -42.13 -7.45 -10.64
C GLU A 287 -41.37 -6.61 -11.67
N LYS A 288 -41.60 -5.28 -11.68
CA LYS A 288 -40.91 -4.35 -12.59
C LYS A 288 -39.40 -4.33 -12.32
N LEU A 289 -39.00 -4.21 -11.07
CA LEU A 289 -37.59 -4.18 -10.69
C LEU A 289 -36.89 -5.51 -11.02
N LYS A 290 -37.54 -6.65 -10.76
CA LYS A 290 -37.04 -7.98 -11.16
C LYS A 290 -36.85 -8.09 -12.67
N LYS A 291 -37.78 -7.57 -13.48
CA LYS A 291 -37.65 -7.55 -14.95
C LYS A 291 -36.48 -6.69 -15.43
N ILE A 292 -36.18 -5.58 -14.74
CA ILE A 292 -35.11 -4.65 -15.14
C ILE A 292 -33.74 -5.17 -14.68
N PHE A 293 -33.62 -5.56 -13.42
CA PHE A 293 -32.35 -5.79 -12.76
C PHE A 293 -32.04 -7.28 -12.51
N GLY A 294 -33.05 -8.15 -12.57
CA GLY A 294 -32.94 -9.54 -12.13
C GLY A 294 -32.97 -9.67 -10.61
N ASP A 295 -32.85 -10.91 -10.13
CA ASP A 295 -32.90 -11.22 -8.70
C ASP A 295 -31.65 -10.73 -7.94
N ASP A 296 -30.47 -10.76 -8.59
CA ASP A 296 -29.19 -10.51 -7.92
C ASP A 296 -28.96 -9.03 -7.54
N ALA A 297 -29.64 -8.08 -8.16
CA ALA A 297 -29.46 -6.64 -7.92
C ALA A 297 -30.66 -5.97 -7.24
N ILE A 298 -31.75 -6.70 -7.01
CA ILE A 298 -33.00 -6.11 -6.54
C ILE A 298 -32.88 -5.50 -5.15
N ASN A 299 -32.04 -6.07 -4.28
CA ASN A 299 -31.83 -5.57 -2.92
C ASN A 299 -31.11 -4.23 -2.94
N ALA A 300 -30.04 -4.09 -3.73
CA ALA A 300 -29.32 -2.83 -3.93
C ALA A 300 -30.22 -1.73 -4.47
N VAL A 301 -30.99 -2.04 -5.52
CA VAL A 301 -31.90 -1.06 -6.13
C VAL A 301 -32.97 -0.63 -5.12
N ASN A 302 -33.56 -1.58 -4.40
CA ASN A 302 -34.54 -1.24 -3.36
C ASN A 302 -33.92 -0.41 -2.22
N ALA A 303 -32.71 -0.73 -1.77
CA ALA A 303 -32.02 0.04 -0.74
C ALA A 303 -31.82 1.50 -1.16
N LEU A 304 -31.35 1.73 -2.39
CA LEU A 304 -31.16 3.08 -2.94
C LEU A 304 -32.49 3.84 -3.12
N LEU A 305 -33.50 3.18 -3.71
CA LEU A 305 -34.82 3.79 -3.92
C LEU A 305 -35.58 4.04 -2.61
N ASN A 306 -35.38 3.22 -1.57
CA ASN A 306 -35.99 3.43 -0.25
C ASN A 306 -35.27 4.52 0.53
N THR A 307 -33.96 4.68 0.33
CA THR A 307 -33.19 5.80 0.87
C THR A 307 -33.69 7.13 0.28
N GLY A 308 -33.99 7.13 -1.01
CA GLY A 308 -34.32 8.32 -1.78
C GLY A 308 -33.12 8.77 -2.60
N ILE A 309 -33.23 8.81 -3.93
CA ILE A 309 -32.09 9.11 -4.81
C ILE A 309 -31.53 10.52 -4.59
N ASP A 310 -32.37 11.49 -4.22
CA ASP A 310 -31.92 12.84 -3.87
C ASP A 310 -31.03 12.85 -2.61
N LYS A 311 -31.28 11.95 -1.65
CA LYS A 311 -30.41 11.78 -0.47
C LYS A 311 -29.09 11.10 -0.82
N VAL A 312 -29.10 10.11 -1.72
CA VAL A 312 -27.87 9.48 -2.23
C VAL A 312 -27.01 10.52 -2.94
N ARG A 313 -27.61 11.38 -3.77
CA ARG A 313 -26.91 12.49 -4.44
C ARG A 313 -26.38 13.52 -3.45
N THR A 314 -27.16 13.89 -2.44
CA THR A 314 -26.70 14.81 -1.37
C THR A 314 -25.48 14.24 -0.66
N PHE A 315 -25.51 12.95 -0.33
CA PHE A 315 -24.40 12.26 0.29
C PHE A 315 -23.15 12.21 -0.62
N ALA A 316 -23.34 11.99 -1.93
CA ALA A 316 -22.26 12.12 -2.91
C ALA A 316 -21.65 13.53 -2.92
N GLY A 317 -22.48 14.58 -2.78
CA GLY A 317 -22.00 15.96 -2.64
C GLY A 317 -21.20 16.20 -1.36
N GLU A 318 -21.61 15.61 -0.22
CA GLU A 318 -20.85 15.68 1.03
C GLU A 318 -19.50 14.97 0.93
N ILE A 319 -19.45 13.84 0.23
CA ILE A 319 -18.22 13.09 -0.06
C ILE A 319 -17.31 13.90 -1.00
N GLN A 320 -17.86 14.49 -2.07
CA GLN A 320 -17.10 15.31 -3.01
C GLN A 320 -16.42 16.50 -2.33
N ASN A 321 -17.06 17.08 -1.31
CA ASN A 321 -16.58 18.24 -0.56
C ASN A 321 -15.76 17.86 0.70
N SER A 322 -15.20 16.65 0.74
CA SER A 322 -14.51 16.11 1.92
C SER A 322 -12.98 16.25 1.89
N THR A 323 -12.45 17.15 1.06
CA THR A 323 -11.00 17.36 0.92
C THR A 323 -10.31 17.56 2.28
N GLY A 324 -9.26 16.77 2.54
CA GLY A 324 -8.49 16.76 3.78
C GLY A 324 -9.15 16.02 4.95
N SER A 325 -10.34 15.44 4.77
CA SER A 325 -11.06 14.75 5.84
C SER A 325 -10.32 13.52 6.36
N ALA A 326 -9.63 12.77 5.50
CA ALA A 326 -8.83 11.62 5.91
C ALA A 326 -7.66 12.08 6.79
N ALA A 327 -6.91 13.10 6.35
CA ALA A 327 -5.80 13.67 7.11
C ALA A 327 -6.26 14.23 8.46
N GLN A 328 -7.40 14.94 8.51
CA GLN A 328 -7.96 15.44 9.77
C GLN A 328 -8.40 14.31 10.71
N THR A 329 -8.95 13.22 10.16
CA THR A 329 -9.38 12.06 10.95
C THR A 329 -8.17 11.31 11.50
N ALA A 330 -7.15 11.09 10.66
CA ALA A 330 -5.86 10.55 11.07
C ALA A 330 -5.24 11.39 12.20
N ALA A 331 -5.20 12.71 12.07
CA ALA A 331 -4.67 13.59 13.09
C ALA A 331 -5.43 13.44 14.43
N ARG A 332 -6.77 13.38 14.39
CA ARG A 332 -7.60 13.16 15.59
C ARG A 332 -7.37 11.79 16.22
N MET A 333 -7.13 10.74 15.42
CA MET A 333 -6.84 9.39 15.93
C MET A 333 -5.44 9.27 16.55
N LEU A 334 -4.53 10.17 16.20
CA LEU A 334 -3.18 10.22 16.76
C LEU A 334 -3.04 11.24 17.90
N ASP A 335 -4.08 12.04 18.17
CA ASP A 335 -4.12 13.04 19.24
C ASP A 335 -4.47 12.39 20.59
N ASP A 336 -3.73 11.33 20.95
CA ASP A 336 -3.81 10.69 22.26
C ASP A 336 -2.42 10.18 22.71
N LEU A 337 -2.36 9.63 23.93
CA LEU A 337 -1.11 9.10 24.48
C LEU A 337 -0.54 7.95 23.63
N LYS A 338 -1.40 7.10 23.05
CA LYS A 338 -0.98 5.97 22.22
C LYS A 338 -0.37 6.50 20.91
N GLY A 339 -0.97 7.49 20.28
CA GLY A 339 -0.46 8.20 19.11
C GLY A 339 0.89 8.84 19.39
N ALA A 340 1.04 9.56 20.51
CA ALA A 340 2.32 10.12 20.92
C ALA A 340 3.41 9.05 21.12
N LEU A 341 3.07 7.90 21.73
CA LEU A 341 3.99 6.75 21.86
C LEU A 341 4.34 6.10 20.52
N LEU A 342 3.40 6.04 19.57
CA LEU A 342 3.63 5.54 18.22
C LEU A 342 4.58 6.46 17.45
N SER A 343 4.37 7.78 17.48
CA SER A 343 5.29 8.76 16.87
C SER A 343 6.68 8.72 17.50
N LEU A 344 6.77 8.55 18.83
CA LEU A 344 8.05 8.34 19.52
C LEU A 344 8.74 7.07 19.05
N SER A 345 7.99 5.95 18.95
CA SER A 345 8.50 4.67 18.46
C SER A 345 9.00 4.76 17.02
N GLY A 346 8.26 5.44 16.14
CA GLY A 346 8.64 5.69 14.75
C GLY A 346 9.91 6.54 14.63
N SER A 347 9.99 7.64 15.38
CA SER A 347 11.18 8.50 15.47
C SER A 347 12.39 7.75 16.04
N TRP A 348 12.18 6.91 17.06
CA TRP A 348 13.21 6.08 17.66
C TRP A 348 13.72 5.02 16.68
N GLY A 349 12.83 4.33 15.98
CA GLY A 349 13.19 3.38 14.92
C GLY A 349 13.95 4.05 13.79
N THR A 350 13.56 5.26 13.40
CA THR A 350 14.27 6.06 12.40
C THR A 350 15.69 6.41 12.86
N LEU A 351 15.85 6.83 14.11
CA LEU A 351 17.17 7.07 14.69
C LEU A 351 18.02 5.80 14.71
N GLN A 352 17.45 4.66 15.07
CA GLN A 352 18.13 3.36 15.03
C GLN A 352 18.60 3.00 13.61
N ILE A 353 17.77 3.24 12.59
CA ILE A 353 18.15 3.01 11.19
C ILE A 353 19.33 3.90 10.80
N VAL A 354 19.26 5.21 11.10
CA VAL A 354 20.33 6.16 10.76
C VAL A 354 21.64 5.74 11.44
N MET A 355 21.61 5.47 12.74
CA MET A 355 22.79 5.01 13.48
C MET A 355 23.34 3.68 12.96
N GLY A 356 22.48 2.68 12.79
CA GLY A 356 22.89 1.34 12.35
C GLY A 356 23.45 1.35 10.93
N SER A 357 22.91 2.20 10.05
CA SER A 357 23.33 2.30 8.65
C SER A 357 24.80 2.69 8.45
N VAL A 358 25.39 3.39 9.44
CA VAL A 358 26.81 3.78 9.42
C VAL A 358 27.76 2.57 9.45
N PHE A 359 27.28 1.42 9.93
CA PHE A 359 28.06 0.20 10.15
C PHE A 359 27.77 -0.91 9.11
N LEU A 360 26.69 -0.78 8.34
CA LEU A 360 26.22 -1.87 7.46
C LEU A 360 27.24 -2.22 6.36
N GLY A 361 27.93 -1.21 5.82
CA GLY A 361 28.97 -1.42 4.80
C GLY A 361 30.10 -2.31 5.30
N GLU A 362 30.69 -1.96 6.46
CA GLU A 362 31.75 -2.75 7.08
C GLU A 362 31.30 -4.18 7.45
N LEU A 363 30.09 -4.30 7.99
CA LEU A 363 29.53 -5.60 8.38
C LEU A 363 29.26 -6.50 7.16
N LYS A 364 28.77 -5.91 6.06
CA LYS A 364 28.56 -6.62 4.79
C LYS A 364 29.89 -7.10 4.22
N ASP A 365 30.93 -6.26 4.20
CA ASP A 365 32.26 -6.64 3.71
C ASP A 365 32.89 -7.76 4.56
N ALA A 366 32.73 -7.69 5.88
CA ALA A 366 33.17 -8.73 6.81
C ALA A 366 32.42 -10.05 6.57
N ALA A 367 31.09 -10.01 6.43
CA ALA A 367 30.27 -11.19 6.16
C ALA A 367 30.64 -11.84 4.82
N GLN A 368 30.81 -11.05 3.75
CA GLN A 368 31.25 -11.56 2.45
C GLN A 368 32.65 -12.19 2.51
N SER A 369 33.56 -11.61 3.29
CA SER A 369 34.90 -12.17 3.50
C SER A 369 34.86 -13.49 4.26
N ALA A 370 34.03 -13.58 5.30
CA ALA A 370 33.80 -14.82 6.03
C ALA A 370 33.16 -15.90 5.15
N THR A 371 32.19 -15.55 4.30
CA THR A 371 31.59 -16.49 3.33
C THR A 371 32.63 -17.02 2.35
N ARG A 372 33.53 -16.16 1.83
CA ARG A 372 34.63 -16.62 0.96
C ARG A 372 35.54 -17.60 1.68
N LEU A 373 35.91 -17.31 2.93
CA LEU A 373 36.73 -18.20 3.75
C LEU A 373 36.06 -19.58 3.95
N ILE A 374 34.77 -19.59 4.33
CA ILE A 374 34.00 -20.84 4.52
C ILE A 374 33.93 -21.64 3.22
N ASN A 375 33.73 -20.99 2.08
CA ASN A 375 33.69 -21.65 0.77
C ASN A 375 35.03 -22.28 0.40
N VAL A 376 36.15 -21.59 0.67
CA VAL A 376 37.51 -22.14 0.47
C VAL A 376 37.71 -23.37 1.35
N LEU A 377 37.39 -23.29 2.66
CA LEU A 377 37.52 -24.43 3.58
C LEU A 377 36.64 -25.61 3.17
N THR A 378 35.42 -25.35 2.70
CA THR A 378 34.49 -26.38 2.22
C THR A 378 34.98 -27.02 0.92
N SER A 379 35.65 -26.26 0.04
CA SER A 379 36.24 -26.80 -1.19
C SER A 379 37.43 -27.71 -0.91
N LEU A 380 38.28 -27.34 0.06
CA LEU A 380 39.40 -28.15 0.52
C LEU A 380 38.94 -29.44 1.21
N SER A 381 37.80 -29.43 1.92
CA SER A 381 37.27 -30.65 2.54
C SER A 381 36.62 -31.62 1.53
N LYS A 382 36.27 -31.15 0.33
CA LYS A 382 35.62 -31.96 -0.72
C LYS A 382 36.62 -32.61 -1.70
N ASN A 383 37.82 -32.05 -1.81
CA ASN A 383 38.96 -32.62 -2.54
C ASN A 383 40.14 -32.83 -1.57
N PRO A 384 40.14 -33.91 -0.77
CA PRO A 384 41.17 -34.18 0.22
C PRO A 384 42.56 -34.42 -0.39
#